data_AF-A0A4Y2P1P9-F1
#
_entry.id   AF-A0A4Y2P1P9-F1
#
_cell.length_a   1.000
_cell.length_b   1.000
_cell.length_c   1.000
_cell.angle_alpha   90.00
_cell.angle_beta   90.00
_cell.angle_gamma   90.00
#
_symmetry.space_group_name_H-M   'P 1'
#
loop_
_entity.id
_entity.type
_entity.pdbx_description
1 polymer ?
#
loop_
_entity_poly.entity_id
_entity_poly.type
_entity_poly.pdbx_seq_one_letter_code
_entity_poly.pdbx_strand_id
1 'polypeptide(L)'
;MEDGICPKRYPHHFRKETQLGQDRLYRRRSSRDGRFTANISFRGLEVPLDNTWIVPYCPFLTKIFIAHINVEYSNSVKTVKYFCKYVNKASNTCVWEIT
;
A
#
# COMPACT_ATOMS: atom_id res chain seq x y z
N MET A 1 -13.33 4.15 10.65
CA MET A 1 -14.43 4.13 9.68
C MET A 1 -15.31 5.29 10.05
N GLU A 2 -15.65 6.13 9.09
CA GLU A 2 -16.62 7.22 9.28
C GLU A 2 -17.82 6.83 8.43
N ASP A 3 -19.00 6.74 9.04
CA ASP A 3 -20.25 6.33 8.38
C ASP A 3 -20.18 4.97 7.64
N GLY A 4 -19.41 4.03 8.19
CA GLY A 4 -19.18 2.72 7.55
C GLY A 4 -18.26 2.77 6.32
N ILE A 5 -17.78 3.96 5.94
CA ILE A 5 -16.87 4.18 4.82
C ILE A 5 -15.44 4.22 5.35
N CYS A 6 -14.53 3.57 4.61
CA CYS A 6 -13.12 3.71 4.88
C CYS A 6 -12.67 5.12 4.47
N PRO A 7 -12.08 5.94 5.37
CA PRO A 7 -11.60 7.28 5.00
C PRO A 7 -10.49 7.23 3.93
N LYS A 8 -9.80 6.08 3.82
CA LYS A 8 -8.82 5.79 2.77
C LYS A 8 -9.43 5.26 1.48
N ARG A 9 -10.77 5.19 1.37
CA ARG A 9 -11.54 4.79 0.18
C ARG A 9 -11.32 3.33 -0.27
N TYR A 10 -10.99 2.44 0.65
CA TYR A 10 -10.99 1.01 0.39
C TYR A 10 -12.43 0.44 0.44
N PRO A 11 -12.75 -0.54 -0.42
CA PRO A 11 -11.92 -1.13 -1.47
C PRO A 11 -11.78 -0.25 -2.72
N HIS A 12 -10.61 -0.27 -3.35
CA HIS A 12 -10.36 0.47 -4.60
C HIS A 12 -10.66 -0.36 -5.84
N HIS A 13 -11.28 0.25 -6.85
CA HIS A 13 -11.58 -0.39 -8.14
C HIS A 13 -10.33 -0.93 -8.86
N PHE A 14 -10.51 -2.05 -9.58
CA PHE A 14 -9.49 -2.59 -10.48
C PHE A 14 -9.16 -1.60 -11.60
N ARG A 15 -7.88 -1.55 -11.97
CA ARG A 15 -7.37 -0.68 -13.02
C ARG A 15 -6.30 -1.40 -13.81
N LYS A 16 -6.40 -1.34 -15.15
CA LYS A 16 -5.44 -1.98 -16.06
C LYS A 16 -4.10 -1.25 -16.11
N GLU A 17 -4.08 0.05 -15.83
CA GLU A 17 -2.90 0.90 -15.94
C GLU A 17 -2.82 1.89 -14.77
N THR A 18 -1.60 2.35 -14.49
CA THR A 18 -1.35 3.41 -13.51
C THR A 18 -1.61 4.75 -14.18
N GLN A 19 -2.58 5.51 -13.66
CA GLN A 19 -2.89 6.84 -14.17
C GLN A 19 -2.10 7.90 -13.42
N LEU A 20 -1.39 8.74 -14.18
CA LEU A 20 -0.59 9.84 -13.68
C LEU A 20 -1.42 11.13 -13.81
N GLY A 21 -2.17 11.50 -12.76
CA GLY A 21 -2.93 12.75 -12.70
C GLY A 21 -2.78 13.45 -11.34
N GLN A 22 -3.70 14.37 -11.03
CA GLN A 22 -3.77 15.06 -9.74
C GLN A 22 -3.91 14.04 -8.58
N ASP A 23 -4.78 13.04 -8.78
CA ASP A 23 -4.89 11.84 -7.96
C ASP A 23 -4.31 10.66 -8.74
N ARG A 24 -3.03 10.34 -8.51
CA ARG A 24 -2.40 9.20 -9.18
C ARG A 24 -2.98 7.88 -8.66
N LEU A 25 -3.53 7.08 -9.56
CA LEU A 25 -4.20 5.83 -9.23
C LEU A 25 -3.44 4.66 -9.84
N TYR A 26 -2.92 3.80 -8.97
CA TYR A 26 -2.12 2.65 -9.37
C TYR A 26 -2.94 1.56 -10.07
N ARG A 27 -2.26 0.85 -10.98
CA ARG A 27 -2.76 -0.41 -11.57
C ARG A 27 -3.11 -1.42 -10.46
N ARG A 28 -4.35 -1.90 -10.46
CA ARG A 28 -4.84 -2.99 -9.58
C ARG A 28 -5.37 -4.12 -10.45
N ARG A 29 -4.65 -5.25 -10.48
CA ARG A 29 -4.99 -6.41 -11.31
C ARG A 29 -6.13 -7.21 -10.68
N SER A 30 -7.02 -7.73 -11.52
CA SER A 30 -8.14 -8.55 -11.07
C SER A 30 -7.67 -9.98 -10.76
N SER A 31 -8.46 -10.73 -9.98
CA SER A 31 -8.20 -12.16 -9.76
C SER A 31 -8.31 -12.98 -11.06
N ARG A 32 -9.07 -12.49 -12.06
CA ARG A 32 -9.18 -13.11 -13.39
C ARG A 32 -7.88 -13.04 -14.19
N ASP A 33 -6.97 -12.13 -13.84
CA ASP A 33 -5.63 -12.02 -14.44
C ASP A 33 -4.62 -13.00 -13.82
N GLY A 34 -5.09 -14.07 -13.16
CA GLY A 34 -4.25 -15.10 -12.54
C GLY A 34 -3.62 -14.70 -11.20
N ARG A 35 -4.27 -13.80 -10.44
CA ARG A 35 -3.81 -13.40 -9.10
C ARG A 35 -4.63 -14.03 -7.98
N PHE A 36 -3.96 -14.23 -6.85
CA PHE A 36 -4.52 -14.83 -5.65
C PHE A 36 -5.60 -13.96 -4.99
N THR A 37 -6.65 -14.63 -4.55
CA THR A 37 -7.64 -14.13 -3.58
C THR A 37 -7.37 -14.88 -2.28
N ALA A 38 -7.33 -14.19 -1.16
CA ALA A 38 -7.07 -14.79 0.14
C ALA A 38 -8.31 -14.66 1.02
N ASN A 39 -8.75 -15.74 1.65
CA ASN A 39 -9.81 -15.65 2.65
C ASN A 39 -9.20 -15.34 4.01
N ILE A 40 -9.70 -14.33 4.69
CA ILE A 40 -9.34 -14.02 6.07
C ILE A 40 -10.56 -14.20 6.97
N SER A 41 -10.34 -14.70 8.19
CA SER A 41 -11.37 -14.67 9.22
C SER A 41 -11.34 -13.30 9.88
N PHE A 42 -12.41 -12.52 9.70
CA PHE A 42 -12.61 -11.25 10.38
C PHE A 42 -13.90 -11.33 11.19
N ARG A 43 -13.78 -11.23 12.53
CA ARG A 43 -14.91 -11.33 13.47
C ARG A 43 -15.74 -12.61 13.31
N GLY A 44 -15.08 -13.73 12.99
CA GLY A 44 -15.74 -15.02 12.79
C GLY A 44 -16.39 -15.19 11.41
N LEU A 45 -16.32 -14.19 10.53
CA LEU A 45 -16.76 -14.28 9.15
C LEU A 45 -15.55 -14.50 8.23
N GLU A 46 -15.62 -15.47 7.32
CA GLU A 46 -14.66 -15.56 6.24
C GLU A 46 -14.95 -14.48 5.20
N VAL A 47 -13.98 -13.59 4.99
CA VAL A 47 -14.06 -12.52 4.01
C VAL A 47 -13.02 -12.77 2.92
N PRO A 48 -13.43 -12.93 1.65
CA PRO A 48 -12.48 -12.99 0.54
C PRO A 48 -11.86 -11.61 0.30
N LEU A 49 -10.54 -11.55 0.39
CA LEU A 49 -9.73 -10.39 0.04
C LEU A 49 -9.08 -10.57 -1.33
N ASP A 50 -9.29 -9.58 -2.17
CA ASP A 50 -8.64 -9.43 -3.46
C ASP A 50 -7.69 -8.21 -3.46
N ASN A 51 -7.09 -7.91 -4.61
CA ASN A 51 -6.20 -6.76 -4.75
C ASN A 51 -6.90 -5.40 -4.59
N THR A 52 -8.22 -5.33 -4.44
CA THR A 52 -8.92 -4.05 -4.19
C THR A 52 -8.69 -3.55 -2.76
N TRP A 53 -8.38 -4.46 -1.84
CA TRP A 53 -8.12 -4.19 -0.43
C TRP A 53 -6.63 -3.95 -0.10
N ILE A 54 -5.73 -4.25 -1.03
CA ILE A 54 -4.27 -4.23 -0.79
C ILE A 54 -3.68 -2.86 -1.09
N VAL A 55 -2.69 -2.40 -0.32
CA VAL A 55 -1.97 -1.16 -0.63
C VAL A 55 -0.99 -1.41 -1.80
N PRO A 56 -0.88 -0.50 -2.79
CA PRO A 56 0.05 -0.67 -3.91
C PRO A 56 1.49 -0.91 -3.44
N TYR A 57 2.16 -1.86 -4.10
CA TYR A 57 3.55 -2.22 -3.83
C TYR A 57 4.31 -2.40 -5.14
N CYS A 58 5.65 -2.32 -5.06
CA CYS A 58 6.52 -2.64 -6.18
C CYS A 58 7.07 -4.07 -6.03
N PRO A 59 6.75 -5.01 -6.95
CA PRO A 59 7.23 -6.38 -6.87
C PRO A 59 8.76 -6.50 -6.82
N PHE A 60 9.47 -5.57 -7.46
CA PHE A 60 10.93 -5.53 -7.45
C PHE A 60 11.46 -5.23 -6.05
N LEU A 61 10.95 -4.18 -5.40
CA LEU A 61 11.35 -3.82 -4.04
C LEU A 61 10.95 -4.90 -3.04
N THR A 62 9.76 -5.49 -3.19
CA THR A 62 9.32 -6.57 -2.31
C THR A 62 10.22 -7.80 -2.38
N LYS A 63 10.75 -8.14 -3.56
CA LYS A 63 11.70 -9.25 -3.70
C LYS A 63 13.06 -8.95 -3.08
N ILE A 64 13.56 -7.72 -3.24
CA ILE A 64 14.88 -7.33 -2.71
C ILE A 64 14.87 -7.32 -1.19
N PHE A 65 13.84 -6.73 -0.58
CA PHE A 65 13.76 -6.55 0.86
C PHE A 65 12.97 -7.65 1.58
N ILE A 66 12.42 -8.62 0.85
CA ILE A 66 11.59 -9.72 1.37
C ILE A 66 10.46 -9.16 2.27
N ALA A 67 9.93 -7.99 1.88
CA ALA A 67 8.98 -7.24 2.70
C ALA A 67 7.96 -6.51 1.81
N HIS A 68 6.72 -6.42 2.26
CA HIS A 68 5.68 -5.68 1.55
C HIS A 68 5.89 -4.16 1.74
N ILE A 69 6.62 -3.55 0.81
CA ILE A 69 6.90 -2.11 0.83
C ILE A 69 5.74 -1.36 0.19
N ASN A 70 5.09 -0.50 0.97
CA ASN A 70 4.12 0.46 0.47
C ASN A 70 4.81 1.47 -0.47
N VAL A 71 4.30 1.63 -1.69
CA VAL A 71 4.81 2.61 -2.64
C VAL A 71 3.73 3.64 -2.94
N GLU A 72 3.94 4.85 -2.43
CA GLU A 72 3.07 5.99 -2.67
C GLU A 72 3.81 7.05 -3.48
N TYR A 73 3.19 7.50 -4.56
CA TYR A 73 3.68 8.65 -5.31
C TYR A 73 3.11 9.89 -4.65
N SER A 74 3.97 10.85 -4.34
CA SER A 74 3.52 12.16 -3.94
C SER A 74 4.18 13.27 -4.71
N ASN A 75 3.37 14.25 -5.08
CA ASN A 75 3.78 15.50 -5.71
C ASN A 75 3.59 16.72 -4.79
N SER A 76 3.26 16.50 -3.51
CA SER A 76 2.97 17.60 -2.58
C SER A 76 4.18 17.93 -1.71
N VAL A 77 4.48 19.22 -1.58
CA VAL A 77 5.46 19.74 -0.60
C VAL A 77 5.16 19.24 0.81
N LYS A 78 3.87 19.06 1.16
CA LYS A 78 3.46 18.52 2.46
C LYS A 78 3.96 17.09 2.66
N THR A 79 3.91 16.26 1.62
CA THR A 79 4.40 14.88 1.70
C THR A 79 5.92 14.81 1.70
N VAL A 80 6.60 15.69 0.96
CA VAL A 80 8.07 15.80 1.04
C VAL A 80 8.49 16.19 2.46
N LYS A 81 7.82 17.19 3.05
CA LYS A 81 8.03 17.58 4.46
C LYS A 81 7.76 16.42 5.42
N TYR A 82 6.68 15.68 5.19
CA TYR A 82 6.36 14.49 5.99
C TYR A 82 7.46 13.43 5.88
N PHE A 83 7.92 13.12 4.68
CA PHE A 83 9.01 12.16 4.44
C PHE A 83 10.30 12.59 5.15
N CYS A 84 10.72 13.85 4.97
CA CYS A 84 11.88 14.40 5.68
C CYS A 84 11.71 14.34 7.19
N LYS A 85 10.50 14.61 7.71
CA LYS A 85 10.21 14.45 9.13
C LYS A 85 10.37 13.00 9.59
N TYR A 86 9.91 12.03 8.82
CA TYR A 86 10.02 10.61 9.16
C TYR A 86 11.47 10.12 9.18
N VAL A 87 12.24 10.46 8.14
CA VAL A 87 13.68 10.13 8.07
C VAL A 87 14.45 10.76 9.22
N ASN A 88 14.24 12.07 9.46
CA ASN A 88 14.97 12.78 10.51
C ASN A 88 14.46 12.48 11.93
N LYS A 89 13.22 11.99 12.08
CA LYS A 89 12.75 11.49 13.39
C LYS A 89 13.50 10.22 13.80
N ALA A 90 14.03 9.46 12.84
CA ALA A 90 14.90 8.32 13.07
C ALA A 90 16.37 8.70 13.29
N SER A 91 16.76 9.99 13.31
CA SER A 91 18.11 10.38 13.75
C SER A 91 18.39 10.08 15.23
N ASN A 92 17.42 9.49 15.95
CA ASN A 92 17.58 8.91 17.28
C ASN A 92 17.50 7.36 17.27
N THR A 93 17.89 6.67 16.19
CA THR A 93 17.95 5.20 16.17
C THR A 93 19.37 4.67 16.05
N CYS A 94 19.74 3.89 17.07
CA CYS A 94 20.98 3.15 17.24
C CYS A 94 21.31 2.25 16.05
N VAL A 95 22.60 2.18 15.74
CA VAL A 95 23.19 1.19 14.84
C VAL A 95 23.04 -0.19 15.50
N TRP A 96 22.31 -1.09 14.87
CA TRP A 96 22.35 -2.51 15.20
C TRP A 96 23.25 -3.19 14.19
N GLU A 97 24.45 -3.56 14.65
CA GLU A 97 25.34 -4.46 13.94
C GLU A 97 24.76 -5.87 14.07
N ILE A 98 24.52 -6.54 12.94
CA ILE A 98 24.16 -7.96 12.93
C ILE A 98 25.48 -8.71 12.84
N THR A 99 25.93 -9.24 13.97
CA THR A 99 26.98 -10.27 14.06
C THR A 99 26.35 -11.65 14.00
#